data_AF-A0AAD9P1C6-F1
#
_entry.id   AF-A0AAD9P1C6-F1
#
_cell.length_a   1.000
_cell.length_b   1.000
_cell.length_c   1.000
_cell.angle_alpha   90.00
_cell.angle_beta   90.00
_cell.angle_gamma   90.00
#
_symmetry.space_group_name_H-M   'P 1'
#
loop_
_entity.id
_entity.type
_entity.pdbx_description
1 polymer ?
#
loop_
_entity_poly.entity_id
_entity_poly.type
_entity_poly.pdbx_seq_one_letter_code
_entity_poly.pdbx_strand_id
1 'polypeptide(L)'
;SGESSGRIIQRFPQTDWPHCPFTQGLELKHQPTFFVAVLTDIDGDRHYLACLTFNEDVAIAPTKFDEAEDTEDHDATLVRAAKMYAPKSLVLVSRLDLL
;
A
#
# COMPACT_ATOMS: atom_id res chain seq x y z
N SER A 1 -0.75 -13.78 15.67
CA SER A 1 0.07 -12.79 14.96
C SER A 1 -0.47 -12.63 13.57
N GLY A 2 -1.01 -11.45 13.21
CA GLY A 2 -1.56 -11.21 11.88
C GLY A 2 -0.42 -10.95 10.90
N GLU A 3 -0.18 -11.89 9.99
CA GLU A 3 0.78 -11.74 8.90
C GLU A 3 0.14 -10.85 7.83
N SER A 4 0.38 -9.54 7.91
CA SER A 4 -0.01 -8.61 6.85
C SER A 4 1.14 -8.51 5.86
N SER A 5 0.98 -9.21 4.74
CA SER A 5 1.83 -9.07 3.55
C SER A 5 1.36 -7.92 2.69
N GLY A 6 2.31 -7.22 2.06
CA GLY A 6 2.04 -6.19 1.08
C GLY A 6 1.47 -6.81 -0.20
N ARG A 7 0.60 -6.07 -0.90
CA ARG A 7 0.04 -6.50 -2.19
C ARG A 7 0.40 -5.51 -3.29
N ILE A 8 0.97 -5.99 -4.38
CA ILE A 8 1.17 -5.20 -5.60
C ILE A 8 -0.20 -4.90 -6.21
N ILE A 9 -0.60 -3.63 -6.19
CA ILE A 9 -1.87 -3.17 -6.81
C ILE A 9 -1.69 -3.01 -8.32
N GLN A 10 -0.55 -2.44 -8.72
CA GLN A 10 -0.21 -2.19 -10.10
C GLN A 10 1.30 -2.23 -10.26
N ARG A 11 1.77 -2.70 -11.41
CA ARG A 11 3.18 -2.65 -11.80
C ARG A 11 3.32 -2.37 -13.29
N PHE A 12 4.46 -1.82 -13.66
CA PHE A 12 4.87 -1.67 -15.04
C PHE A 12 6.35 -2.04 -15.16
N PRO A 13 6.75 -2.87 -16.14
CA PRO A 13 5.89 -3.62 -17.06
C PRO A 13 5.02 -4.67 -16.35
N GLN A 14 3.89 -5.07 -16.95
CA GLN A 14 2.96 -6.03 -16.32
C GLN A 14 3.55 -7.44 -16.25
N THR A 15 4.43 -7.80 -17.18
CA THR A 15 5.16 -9.07 -17.22
C THR A 15 6.59 -8.88 -16.74
N ASP A 16 7.08 -9.80 -15.90
CA ASP A 16 8.47 -9.80 -15.49
C ASP A 16 9.38 -10.18 -16.66
N TRP A 17 10.47 -9.45 -16.78
CA TRP A 17 11.54 -9.79 -17.70
C TRP A 17 12.41 -10.84 -17.02
N PRO A 18 13.13 -11.71 -17.76
CA PRO A 18 13.94 -12.78 -17.18
C PRO A 18 14.95 -12.32 -16.12
N HIS A 19 15.35 -11.04 -16.16
CA HIS A 19 16.27 -10.41 -15.22
C HIS A 19 15.60 -9.30 -14.40
N CYS A 20 14.27 -9.35 -14.24
CA CYS A 20 13.54 -8.40 -13.41
C CYS A 20 13.90 -8.65 -11.94
N PRO A 21 14.56 -7.71 -11.26
CA PRO A 21 14.83 -7.85 -9.84
C PRO A 21 13.51 -7.69 -9.05
N PHE A 22 13.36 -8.43 -7.95
CA PHE A 22 12.25 -8.29 -6.98
C PHE A 22 10.83 -8.67 -7.52
N THR A 23 10.69 -9.83 -8.16
CA THR A 23 9.41 -10.32 -8.73
C THR A 23 8.27 -10.50 -7.71
N GLN A 24 8.60 -10.77 -6.44
CA GLN A 24 7.61 -10.94 -5.36
C GLN A 24 7.08 -9.59 -4.82
N GLY A 25 7.66 -8.46 -5.24
CA GLY A 25 7.34 -7.13 -4.73
C GLY A 25 8.17 -6.73 -3.51
N LEU A 26 8.06 -5.45 -3.14
CA LEU A 26 8.75 -4.85 -2.01
C LEU A 26 7.72 -4.47 -0.94
N GLU A 27 7.93 -4.95 0.28
CA GLU A 27 7.12 -4.55 1.43
C GLU A 27 7.79 -3.41 2.18
N LEU A 28 7.11 -2.27 2.25
CA LEU A 28 7.59 -1.08 2.94
C LEU A 28 6.59 -0.70 4.04
N LYS A 29 7.07 -0.67 5.29
CA LYS A 29 6.28 -0.25 6.46
C LYS A 29 6.89 1.01 7.05
N HIS A 30 6.59 2.15 6.43
CA HIS A 30 7.05 3.47 6.87
C HIS A 30 5.86 4.42 7.08
N GLN A 31 6.03 5.39 7.97
CA GLN A 31 5.14 6.56 7.99
C GLN A 31 5.24 7.30 6.65
N PRO A 32 4.15 7.98 6.20
CA PRO A 32 4.14 8.70 4.94
C PRO A 32 5.36 9.61 4.77
N THR A 33 6.22 9.24 3.83
CA THR A 33 7.49 9.92 3.56
C THR A 33 8.06 9.50 2.21
N PHE A 34 9.00 10.31 1.71
CA PHE A 34 9.84 9.97 0.58
C PHE A 34 11.23 9.56 1.06
N PHE A 35 11.76 8.48 0.50
CA PHE A 35 13.13 8.05 0.75
C PHE A 35 13.70 7.26 -0.44
N VAL A 36 15.03 7.16 -0.49
CA VAL A 36 15.73 6.28 -1.42
C VAL A 36 16.31 5.11 -0.64
N ALA A 37 15.94 3.88 -1.02
CA ALA A 37 16.60 2.67 -0.53
C ALA A 37 17.53 2.11 -1.61
N VAL A 38 18.56 1.37 -1.20
CA VAL A 38 19.49 0.71 -2.12
C VAL A 38 19.51 -0.77 -1.81
N LEU A 39 19.19 -1.59 -2.80
CA LEU A 39 19.32 -3.05 -2.74
C LEU A 39 20.45 -3.49 -3.65
N THR A 40 21.24 -4.45 -3.18
CA THR A 40 22.31 -5.06 -3.96
C THR A 40 21.87 -6.47 -4.34
N ASP A 41 22.00 -6.83 -5.62
CA ASP A 41 21.70 -8.18 -6.07
C ASP A 41 22.88 -9.15 -5.86
N ILE A 42 22.75 -10.38 -6.38
CA ILE A 42 23.77 -11.42 -6.26
C ILE A 42 25.02 -11.15 -7.11
N ASP A 43 24.87 -10.37 -8.19
CA ASP A 43 25.94 -10.00 -9.11
C ASP A 43 26.71 -8.76 -8.60
N GLY A 44 26.21 -8.10 -7.56
CA GLY A 44 26.80 -6.92 -6.93
C GLY A 44 26.28 -5.60 -7.49
N ASP A 45 25.27 -5.63 -8.37
CA ASP A 45 24.67 -4.44 -8.96
C ASP A 45 23.75 -3.74 -7.96
N ARG A 46 23.86 -2.40 -7.90
CA ARG A 46 23.03 -1.56 -7.03
C ARG A 46 21.72 -1.18 -7.73
N HIS A 47 20.62 -1.41 -7.03
CA HIS A 47 19.27 -1.05 -7.40
C HIS A 47 18.76 0.03 -6.46
N TYR A 48 18.60 1.24 -7.00
CA TYR A 48 18.06 2.40 -6.29
C TYR A 48 16.54 2.38 -6.36
N LEU A 49 15.91 2.47 -5.21
CA LEU A 49 14.47 2.43 -5.02
C LEU A 49 14.01 3.81 -4.55
N ALA A 50 13.42 4.61 -5.45
CA ALA A 50 12.74 5.83 -5.04
C ALA A 50 11.35 5.43 -4.49
N CYS A 51 11.17 5.58 -3.19
CA CYS A 51 10.01 5.12 -2.46
C CYS A 51 9.19 6.32 -1.98
N LEU A 52 7.94 6.41 -2.41
CA LEU A 52 6.95 7.34 -1.88
C LEU A 52 5.90 6.56 -1.12
N THR A 53 5.79 6.78 0.18
CA THR A 53 4.80 6.14 1.05
C THR A 53 3.72 7.14 1.44
N PHE A 54 2.46 6.70 1.45
CA PHE A 54 1.31 7.56 1.70
C PHE A 54 0.13 6.75 2.26
N ASN A 55 -0.88 7.46 2.77
CA ASN A 55 -2.12 6.86 3.26
C ASN A 55 -3.25 7.21 2.30
N GLU A 56 -4.07 6.24 1.92
CA GLU A 56 -5.23 6.45 1.06
C GLU A 56 -6.52 6.11 1.80
N ASP A 57 -7.56 6.91 1.56
CA ASP A 57 -8.90 6.72 2.13
C ASP A 57 -9.46 5.34 1.77
N VAL A 58 -9.96 4.61 2.77
CA VAL A 58 -10.66 3.34 2.58
C VAL A 58 -12.15 3.58 2.67
N ALA A 59 -12.87 3.31 1.59
CA ALA A 59 -14.33 3.35 1.60
C ALA A 59 -14.86 2.19 2.46
N ILE A 60 -15.54 2.51 3.56
CA ILE A 60 -16.27 1.53 4.35
C ILE A 60 -17.68 1.47 3.76
N ALA A 61 -18.01 0.39 3.05
CA ALA A 61 -19.40 0.13 2.69
C ALA A 61 -20.16 -0.18 4.00
N PRO A 62 -21.27 0.51 4.31
CA PRO A 62 -22.08 0.13 5.46
C PRO A 62 -22.66 -1.26 5.19
N THR A 63 -22.22 -2.25 5.96
CA THR A 63 -22.88 -3.54 6.02
C THR A 63 -24.29 -3.29 6.54
N LYS A 64 -25.30 -3.52 5.69
CA LYS A 64 -26.69 -3.58 6.11
C LYS A 64 -26.80 -4.67 7.17
N PHE A 65 -26.92 -4.28 8.43
CA PHE A 65 -27.46 -5.15 9.44
C PHE A 65 -28.96 -5.22 9.17
N ASP A 66 -29.38 -6.28 8.49
CA ASP A 66 -30.78 -6.70 8.51
C ASP A 66 -31.05 -7.20 9.93
N GLU A 67 -31.83 -6.44 10.71
CA GLU A 67 -32.85 -6.95 11.64
C GLU A 67 -33.61 -5.78 12.30
N ALA A 68 -34.85 -5.63 11.84
CA ALA A 68 -36.08 -5.20 12.52
C ALA A 68 -36.08 -4.25 13.74
N GLU A 69 -37.00 -3.28 13.63
CA GLU A 69 -37.77 -2.54 14.64
C GLU A 69 -37.34 -1.11 15.04
N ASP A 70 -38.27 -0.20 14.71
CA ASP A 70 -38.48 1.19 15.11
C ASP A 70 -37.86 1.61 16.47
N THR A 71 -37.05 2.66 16.45
CA THR A 71 -37.37 3.89 17.22
C THR A 71 -36.57 5.09 16.73
N GLU A 72 -37.26 6.22 16.64
CA GLU A 72 -36.83 7.52 16.14
C GLU A 72 -35.68 8.10 16.99
N ASP A 73 -34.42 7.83 16.62
CA ASP A 73 -33.23 8.59 17.10
C ASP A 73 -31.92 8.28 16.32
N HIS A 74 -32.02 7.99 15.01
CA HIS A 74 -30.84 7.59 14.21
C HIS A 74 -29.88 8.72 13.82
N ASP A 75 -30.19 9.98 14.15
CA ASP A 75 -29.30 11.13 13.87
C ASP A 75 -27.98 11.09 14.67
N ALA A 76 -27.89 10.24 15.71
CA ALA A 76 -26.67 10.04 16.50
C ALA A 76 -25.91 8.72 16.19
N THR A 77 -26.50 7.77 15.46
CA THR A 77 -25.85 6.48 15.13
C THR A 77 -25.03 6.54 13.83
N LEU A 78 -25.30 7.54 12.98
CA LEU A 78 -24.53 7.94 11.81
C LEU A 78 -23.26 8.76 12.15
N VAL A 79 -22.99 8.98 13.44
CA VAL A 79 -21.88 9.78 13.95
C VAL A 79 -20.55 9.17 13.51
N ARG A 80 -20.02 9.77 12.44
CA ARG A 80 -18.74 9.50 11.79
C ARG A 80 -18.58 8.04 11.37
N ALA A 81 -18.89 7.76 10.10
CA ALA A 81 -18.03 6.85 9.34
C ALA A 81 -16.58 7.30 9.59
N ALA A 82 -15.88 6.61 10.49
CA ALA A 82 -14.50 6.93 10.81
C ALA A 82 -13.74 6.84 9.49
N LYS A 83 -13.11 7.93 9.05
CA LYS A 83 -12.25 7.87 7.87
C LYS A 83 -11.11 6.91 8.20
N MET A 84 -11.17 5.74 7.58
CA MET A 84 -10.10 4.75 7.66
C MET A 84 -9.10 5.04 6.53
N TYR A 85 -7.83 4.81 6.83
CA TYR A 85 -6.76 4.99 5.88
C TYR A 85 -5.95 3.70 5.78
N ALA A 86 -5.57 3.32 4.57
CA ALA A 86 -4.67 2.20 4.33
C ALA A 86 -3.30 2.72 3.86
N PRO A 87 -2.20 2.20 4.41
CA PRO A 87 -0.87 2.55 3.94
C PRO A 87 -0.64 1.99 2.53
N LYS A 88 -0.09 2.81 1.65
CA LYS A 88 0.33 2.48 0.29
C LYS A 88 1.72 3.02 0.01
N SER A 89 2.36 2.43 -0.99
CA SER A 89 3.67 2.85 -1.46
C SER A 89 3.72 2.82 -2.98
N LEU A 90 4.36 3.83 -3.57
CA LEU A 90 4.81 3.83 -4.95
C LEU A 90 6.33 3.69 -4.96
N VAL A 91 6.83 2.70 -5.71
CA VAL A 91 8.25 2.40 -5.77
C VAL A 91 8.70 2.43 -7.23
N LEU A 92 9.73 3.22 -7.51
CA LEU A 92 10.44 3.21 -8.79
C LEU A 92 11.80 2.53 -8.58
N VAL A 93 12.07 1.49 -9.37
CA VAL A 93 13.34 0.76 -9.36
C VAL A 93 14.21 1.24 -10.51
N SER A 94 15.45 1.63 -10.22
CA SER A 94 16.41 2.10 -11.20
C SER A 94 17.82 1.58 -10.88
N ARG A 95 18.62 1.34 -11.91
CA ARG A 95 20.08 1.13 -11.77
C ARG A 95 20.88 2.43 -11.90
N LEU A 96 20.21 3.52 -12.30
CA LEU A 96 20.83 4.85 -12.34
C LEU A 96 20.90 5.39 -10.92
N ASP A 97 22.05 5.98 -10.58
CA ASP A 97 22.21 6.67 -9.31
C ASP A 97 21.27 7.87 -9.26
N LEU A 98 20.44 7.93 -8.22
CA LEU A 98 19.39 8.95 -8.03
C LEU A 98 19.77 9.97 -6.95
N LEU A 99 21.02 9.96 -6.50
CA LEU A 99 21.59 10.83 -5.45
C LEU A 99 22.52 11.90 -6.01
#